data_AF-A0A2V9PGH9-F1
#
_entry.id   AF-A0A2V9PGH9-F1
#
_cell.length_a   1.000
_cell.length_b   1.000
_cell.length_c   1.000
_cell.angle_alpha   90.00
_cell.angle_beta   90.00
_cell.angle_gamma   90.00
#
_symmetry.space_group_name_H-M   'P 1'
#
loop_
_entity.id
_entity.type
_entity.pdbx_description
1 polymer ?
#
loop_
_entity_poly.entity_id
_entity_poly.type
_entity_poly.pdbx_seq_one_letter_code
_entity_poly.pdbx_strand_id
1 'polypeptide(L)'
;DAMEVSPPMIEGIELIEDVKAKVLHIPAPDPGNIVGYEYELEERPLVLQDSWHFQETEPVRESHYSLQLPPGWEYRAAWLNYPEVKPTETGSNRQQWTVTDVKGIRREPDMPPFRGVAGQMVVSFFPAGGSSMRNGFSNWREMGSWYGNLEEGRIDASAQIKQEVAALTSAKTETLRKMQALAEFVQHDIRYVAIELGIGGWQPHPAPDVFSHRYGDCKDKAILMRTMLREIGVDSYQVAINTKRGSITPETPAHRAFDHEITAIKLPDGLTDPSLVATLQHLKLGTILFFDPTDELTPFGRIRGDLQASYALLIAREGGELVQLPLQPSTMNSIQRTARLTLDVTGTLKGEVKEVRLGDHAWSERWRLRTVTRDSDRIKPIETLLAGSLASFRITRASVLNLQHTDQPFGFEYSFESQNYAKPAGNLLLVRPRVIGNKGAGFLETKEPRRYPVEFEECSRDTDTFEITIPVGYEVDDLPPPVDAEYSFASYHSKTEVKGNVIGYTRTFEVKELSVPVDRVEELRKFYRIIAGDEHNTVVLKAAVK
;
A
#
# COMPACT_ATOMS: atom_id res chain seq x y z
N ASP A 1 -36.81 2.43 -13.00
CA ASP A 1 -36.10 2.96 -14.18
C ASP A 1 -34.63 2.57 -14.15
N ALA A 2 -34.10 2.12 -15.28
CA ALA A 2 -32.66 1.89 -15.46
C ALA A 2 -32.07 3.13 -16.11
N MET A 3 -31.10 3.76 -15.46
CA MET A 3 -30.38 4.90 -16.02
C MET A 3 -28.95 4.49 -16.34
N GLU A 4 -28.47 4.87 -17.52
CA GLU A 4 -27.05 4.75 -17.84
C GLU A 4 -26.30 5.89 -17.16
N VAL A 5 -25.29 5.55 -16.38
CA VAL A 5 -24.40 6.49 -15.72
C VAL A 5 -22.96 6.10 -16.00
N SER A 6 -22.08 7.09 -16.05
CA SER A 6 -20.67 6.83 -15.86
C SER A 6 -20.43 6.51 -14.38
N PRO A 7 -19.66 5.47 -14.03
CA PRO A 7 -19.20 5.27 -12.66
C PRO A 7 -18.51 6.54 -12.12
N PRO A 8 -18.52 6.77 -10.80
CA PRO A 8 -17.73 7.86 -10.23
C PRO A 8 -16.25 7.60 -10.54
N MET A 9 -15.62 8.51 -11.29
CA MET A 9 -14.18 8.47 -11.55
C MET A 9 -13.44 8.55 -10.21
N ILE A 10 -12.39 7.74 -10.05
CA ILE A 10 -11.50 7.90 -8.90
C ILE A 10 -10.65 9.17 -9.14
N GLU A 11 -10.92 10.20 -8.33
CA GLU A 11 -10.30 11.52 -8.48
C GLU A 11 -8.76 11.42 -8.44
N GLY A 12 -8.12 11.79 -9.54
CA GLY A 12 -6.66 11.77 -9.69
C GLY A 12 -6.07 10.45 -10.22
N ILE A 13 -6.90 9.43 -10.53
CA ILE A 13 -6.44 8.15 -11.08
C ILE A 13 -6.97 7.95 -12.52
N GLU A 14 -8.26 8.13 -12.75
CA GLU A 14 -8.91 7.91 -14.07
C GLU A 14 -9.42 9.21 -14.69
N LEU A 15 -9.04 9.50 -15.94
CA LEU A 15 -9.54 10.66 -16.69
C LEU A 15 -10.64 10.27 -17.68
N ILE A 16 -10.45 9.17 -18.42
CA ILE A 16 -11.40 8.68 -19.42
C ILE A 16 -11.44 7.15 -19.38
N GLU A 17 -12.66 6.60 -19.26
CA GLU A 17 -12.95 5.16 -19.33
C GLU A 17 -14.23 4.95 -20.16
N ASP A 18 -14.35 3.80 -20.83
CA ASP A 18 -15.54 3.42 -21.61
C ASP A 18 -16.53 2.54 -20.82
N VAL A 19 -16.26 2.27 -19.54
CA VAL A 19 -17.17 1.55 -18.65
C VAL A 19 -18.46 2.34 -18.44
N LYS A 20 -19.58 1.66 -18.65
CA LYS A 20 -20.94 2.16 -18.41
C LYS A 20 -21.59 1.35 -17.30
N ALA A 21 -22.24 2.05 -16.37
CA ALA A 21 -23.06 1.41 -15.35
C ALA A 21 -24.54 1.62 -15.68
N LYS A 22 -25.34 0.55 -15.59
CA LYS A 22 -26.81 0.66 -15.56
C LYS A 22 -27.27 0.63 -14.11
N VAL A 23 -27.80 1.74 -13.63
CA VAL A 23 -28.30 1.87 -12.26
C VAL A 23 -29.80 1.58 -12.25
N LEU A 24 -30.18 0.57 -11.49
CA LEU A 24 -31.58 0.26 -11.20
C LEU A 24 -32.03 1.00 -9.94
N HIS A 25 -32.87 2.02 -10.12
CA HIS A 25 -33.54 2.65 -8.99
C HIS A 25 -34.72 1.79 -8.55
N ILE A 26 -34.65 1.24 -7.33
CA ILE A 26 -35.70 0.41 -6.74
C ILE A 26 -36.65 1.33 -5.95
N PRO A 27 -37.88 1.59 -6.44
CA PRO A 27 -38.83 2.43 -5.71
C PRO A 27 -39.34 1.70 -4.46
N ALA A 28 -39.28 2.38 -3.32
CA ALA A 28 -39.73 1.89 -1.99
C ALA A 28 -39.00 0.61 -1.50
N PRO A 29 -37.74 0.72 -1.03
CA PRO A 29 -37.01 -0.39 -0.41
C PRO A 29 -37.48 -0.60 1.04
N ASP A 30 -38.74 -0.97 1.23
CA ASP A 30 -39.25 -1.33 2.56
C ASP A 30 -38.61 -2.65 3.04
N PRO A 31 -38.31 -2.80 4.35
CA PRO A 31 -37.79 -4.04 4.89
C PRO A 31 -38.67 -5.24 4.54
N GLY A 32 -38.07 -6.26 3.92
CA GLY A 32 -38.76 -7.49 3.48
C GLY A 32 -39.08 -7.55 1.97
N ASN A 33 -38.86 -6.46 1.22
CA ASN A 33 -39.03 -6.48 -0.23
C ASN A 33 -37.96 -7.33 -0.92
N ILE A 34 -38.37 -8.02 -2.00
CA ILE A 34 -37.49 -8.79 -2.88
C ILE A 34 -37.27 -7.99 -4.15
N VAL A 35 -36.00 -7.82 -4.51
CA VAL A 35 -35.60 -7.16 -5.75
C VAL A 35 -35.20 -8.22 -6.75
N GLY A 36 -35.91 -8.29 -7.87
CA GLY A 36 -35.58 -9.13 -9.01
C GLY A 36 -35.19 -8.27 -10.20
N TYR A 37 -34.11 -8.65 -10.88
CA TYR A 37 -33.72 -8.06 -12.16
C TYR A 37 -33.01 -9.10 -13.02
N GLU A 38 -33.02 -8.87 -14.32
CA GLU A 38 -32.34 -9.66 -15.33
C GLU A 38 -31.75 -8.71 -16.36
N TYR A 39 -30.61 -9.08 -16.93
CA TYR A 39 -30.01 -8.38 -18.05
C TYR A 39 -29.23 -9.37 -18.92
N GLU A 40 -29.01 -8.96 -20.16
CA GLU A 40 -28.18 -9.67 -21.14
C GLU A 40 -27.05 -8.74 -21.58
N LEU A 41 -25.86 -9.31 -21.71
CA LEU A 41 -24.66 -8.63 -22.20
C LEU A 41 -24.10 -9.42 -23.38
N GLU A 42 -24.05 -8.77 -24.54
CA GLU A 42 -23.35 -9.28 -25.72
C GLU A 42 -22.03 -8.53 -25.88
N GLU A 43 -20.90 -9.24 -25.82
CA GLU A 43 -19.57 -8.63 -25.93
C GLU A 43 -18.63 -9.44 -26.82
N ARG A 44 -17.55 -8.79 -27.28
CA ARG A 44 -16.41 -9.44 -27.92
C ARG A 44 -15.27 -9.49 -26.90
N PRO A 45 -15.04 -10.64 -26.24
CA PRO A 45 -14.11 -10.69 -25.13
C PRO A 45 -12.66 -10.49 -25.58
N LEU A 46 -11.94 -9.60 -24.88
CA LEU A 46 -10.50 -9.40 -25.07
C LEU A 46 -9.68 -10.59 -24.57
N VAL A 47 -10.20 -11.31 -23.58
CA VAL A 47 -9.62 -12.52 -23.01
C VAL A 47 -10.72 -13.58 -22.89
N LEU A 48 -10.43 -14.83 -23.24
CA LEU A 48 -11.34 -15.96 -23.13
C LEU A 48 -11.35 -16.55 -21.73
N GLN A 49 -11.81 -15.73 -20.79
CA GLN A 49 -11.98 -16.11 -19.40
C GLN A 49 -13.14 -15.32 -18.78
N ASP A 50 -13.87 -15.97 -17.87
CA ASP A 50 -14.87 -15.33 -17.02
C ASP A 50 -14.58 -15.61 -15.53
N SER A 51 -15.13 -14.77 -14.66
CA SER A 51 -15.02 -14.89 -13.20
C SER A 51 -16.41 -14.85 -12.57
N TRP A 52 -16.82 -15.97 -11.99
CA TRP A 52 -18.05 -16.07 -11.22
C TRP A 52 -17.78 -15.73 -9.75
N HIS A 53 -18.15 -14.51 -9.36
CA HIS A 53 -18.09 -14.03 -7.97
C HIS A 53 -19.41 -14.35 -7.25
N PHE A 54 -19.45 -15.45 -6.51
CA PHE A 54 -20.67 -15.93 -5.86
C PHE A 54 -20.70 -15.73 -4.34
N GLN A 55 -19.57 -15.40 -3.71
CA GLN A 55 -19.51 -15.08 -2.28
C GLN A 55 -19.27 -13.59 -2.08
N GLU A 56 -20.24 -12.92 -1.49
CA GLU A 56 -20.24 -11.47 -1.25
C GLU A 56 -20.41 -11.15 0.25
N THR A 57 -20.64 -9.88 0.60
CA THR A 57 -20.94 -9.50 1.99
C THR A 57 -22.27 -10.05 2.47
N GLU A 58 -23.25 -10.08 1.57
CA GLU A 58 -24.57 -10.65 1.82
C GLU A 58 -24.56 -12.17 1.62
N PRO A 59 -25.28 -12.93 2.46
CA PRO A 59 -25.41 -14.37 2.28
C PRO A 59 -26.20 -14.69 1.02
N VAL A 60 -25.76 -15.71 0.28
CA VAL A 60 -26.40 -16.15 -0.96
C VAL A 60 -27.03 -17.52 -0.73
N ARG A 61 -28.37 -17.57 -0.81
CA ARG A 61 -29.12 -18.83 -0.63
C ARG A 61 -28.79 -19.82 -1.76
N GLU A 62 -28.76 -19.35 -2.99
CA GLU A 62 -28.47 -20.16 -4.17
C GLU A 62 -27.87 -19.27 -5.25
N SER A 63 -26.78 -19.71 -5.87
CA SER A 63 -26.17 -19.06 -7.04
C SER A 63 -25.89 -20.11 -8.10
N HIS A 64 -26.19 -19.77 -9.35
CA HIS A 64 -26.02 -20.65 -10.50
C HIS A 64 -25.08 -20.02 -11.52
N TYR A 65 -24.22 -20.84 -12.10
CA TYR A 65 -23.41 -20.49 -13.26
C TYR A 65 -23.63 -21.53 -14.35
N SER A 66 -24.02 -21.08 -15.54
CA SER A 66 -24.23 -21.93 -16.71
C SER A 66 -23.24 -21.54 -17.80
N LEU A 67 -22.47 -22.51 -18.29
CA LEU A 67 -21.57 -22.36 -19.41
C LEU A 67 -22.10 -23.16 -20.59
N GLN A 68 -22.27 -22.51 -21.74
CA GLN A 68 -22.53 -23.16 -23.01
C GLN A 68 -21.38 -22.83 -23.96
N LEU A 69 -20.66 -23.85 -24.41
CA LEU A 69 -19.56 -23.69 -25.35
C LEU A 69 -19.91 -24.24 -26.74
N PRO A 70 -19.27 -23.75 -27.81
CA PRO A 70 -19.41 -24.35 -29.13
C PRO A 70 -18.93 -25.82 -29.12
N PRO A 71 -19.40 -26.68 -30.05
CA PRO A 71 -18.94 -28.07 -30.11
C PRO A 71 -17.41 -28.19 -30.23
N GLY A 72 -16.82 -29.07 -29.41
CA GLY A 72 -15.38 -29.33 -29.36
C GLY A 72 -14.56 -28.33 -28.54
N TRP A 73 -15.13 -27.20 -28.10
CA TRP A 73 -14.45 -26.30 -27.18
C TRP A 73 -14.35 -26.90 -25.77
N GLU A 74 -13.27 -26.54 -25.09
CA GLU A 74 -12.93 -27.02 -23.76
C GLU A 74 -12.92 -25.84 -22.77
N TYR A 75 -13.11 -26.13 -21.48
CA TYR A 75 -12.93 -25.15 -20.41
C TYR A 75 -12.01 -25.67 -19.32
N ARG A 76 -11.45 -24.76 -18.53
CA ARG A 76 -10.79 -25.05 -17.26
C ARG A 76 -11.40 -24.16 -16.19
N ALA A 77 -11.85 -24.77 -15.09
CA ALA A 77 -12.39 -24.05 -13.93
C ALA A 77 -11.40 -24.13 -12.77
N ALA A 78 -11.12 -22.98 -12.15
CA ALA A 78 -10.31 -22.86 -10.94
C ALA A 78 -11.16 -22.24 -9.83
N TRP A 79 -11.24 -22.92 -8.69
CA TRP A 79 -11.97 -22.45 -7.51
C TRP A 79 -11.00 -21.78 -6.55
N LEU A 80 -11.31 -20.55 -6.16
CA LEU A 80 -10.50 -19.76 -5.24
C LEU A 80 -11.31 -19.50 -3.97
N ASN A 81 -10.67 -19.69 -2.81
CA ASN A 81 -11.24 -19.47 -1.47
C ASN A 81 -12.56 -20.21 -1.19
N TYR A 82 -12.85 -21.27 -1.95
CA TYR A 82 -14.06 -22.06 -1.80
C TYR A 82 -13.80 -23.50 -2.27
N PRO A 83 -14.38 -24.53 -1.61
CA PRO A 83 -14.25 -25.91 -2.06
C PRO A 83 -14.81 -26.10 -3.47
N GLU A 84 -14.13 -26.90 -4.29
CA GLU A 84 -14.58 -27.18 -5.64
C GLU A 84 -15.97 -27.84 -5.66
N VAL A 85 -16.87 -27.29 -6.47
CA VAL A 85 -18.15 -27.92 -6.83
C VAL A 85 -18.06 -28.44 -8.27
N LYS A 86 -18.43 -29.70 -8.48
CA LYS A 86 -18.43 -30.30 -9.81
C LYS A 86 -19.67 -29.86 -10.61
N PRO A 87 -19.52 -29.59 -11.92
CA PRO A 87 -20.68 -29.25 -12.75
C PRO A 87 -21.56 -30.47 -13.01
N THR A 88 -22.81 -30.18 -13.33
CA THR A 88 -23.70 -31.12 -14.02
C THR A 88 -23.71 -30.83 -15.52
N GLU A 89 -23.66 -31.86 -16.35
CA GLU A 89 -23.79 -31.73 -17.80
C GLU A 89 -25.27 -31.72 -18.17
N THR A 90 -25.74 -30.64 -18.80
CA THR A 90 -27.17 -30.38 -19.04
C THR A 90 -27.54 -30.34 -20.53
N GLY A 91 -26.61 -30.71 -21.41
CA GLY A 91 -26.80 -30.72 -22.86
C GLY A 91 -25.47 -30.84 -23.60
N SER A 92 -25.49 -30.70 -24.93
CA SER A 92 -24.27 -30.78 -25.74
C SER A 92 -23.32 -29.62 -25.39
N ASN A 93 -22.19 -29.96 -24.75
CA ASN A 93 -21.19 -29.01 -24.26
C ASN A 93 -21.76 -27.88 -23.37
N ARG A 94 -22.70 -28.26 -22.48
CA ARG A 94 -23.32 -27.36 -21.51
C ARG A 94 -23.08 -27.84 -20.09
N GLN A 95 -22.55 -26.97 -19.25
CA GLN A 95 -22.17 -27.26 -17.87
C GLN A 95 -22.87 -26.29 -16.93
N GLN A 96 -23.35 -26.79 -15.80
CA GLN A 96 -24.03 -26.00 -14.79
C GLN A 96 -23.46 -26.28 -13.41
N TRP A 97 -23.09 -25.21 -12.72
CA TRP A 97 -22.69 -25.22 -11.31
C TRP A 97 -23.76 -24.56 -10.47
N THR A 98 -23.97 -25.10 -9.27
CA THR A 98 -24.85 -24.53 -8.26
C THR A 98 -24.13 -24.53 -6.92
N VAL A 99 -24.04 -23.37 -6.29
CA VAL A 99 -23.61 -23.23 -4.90
C VAL A 99 -24.81 -22.80 -4.05
N THR A 100 -24.98 -23.41 -2.89
CA THR A 100 -26.11 -23.17 -1.99
C THR A 100 -25.63 -22.75 -0.61
N ASP A 101 -26.43 -21.97 0.10
CA ASP A 101 -26.19 -21.54 1.48
C ASP A 101 -24.80 -20.91 1.69
N VAL A 102 -24.35 -20.11 0.72
CA VAL A 102 -23.07 -19.40 0.76
C VAL A 102 -23.15 -18.31 1.83
N LYS A 103 -22.28 -18.43 2.83
CA LYS A 103 -22.21 -17.46 3.93
C LYS A 103 -21.63 -16.13 3.42
N GLY A 104 -22.28 -15.03 3.81
CA GLY A 104 -21.75 -13.68 3.60
C GLY A 104 -20.45 -13.44 4.37
N ILE A 105 -19.59 -12.61 3.79
CA ILE A 105 -18.32 -12.17 4.39
C ILE A 105 -18.53 -10.83 5.08
N ARG A 106 -18.46 -10.82 6.41
CA ARG A 106 -18.42 -9.60 7.19
C ARG A 106 -17.06 -8.92 6.98
N ARG A 107 -17.06 -7.62 6.63
CA ARG A 107 -15.83 -6.82 6.60
C ARG A 107 -15.32 -6.58 8.02
N GLU A 108 -14.06 -6.91 8.24
CA GLU A 108 -13.35 -6.71 9.50
C GLU A 108 -12.25 -5.66 9.27
N PRO A 109 -12.01 -4.71 10.20
CA PRO A 109 -10.89 -3.77 10.07
C PRO A 109 -9.58 -4.53 9.86
N ASP A 110 -8.73 -4.04 8.95
CA ASP A 110 -7.42 -4.61 8.63
C ASP A 110 -7.47 -6.10 8.23
N MET A 111 -8.55 -6.57 7.60
CA MET A 111 -8.59 -7.91 6.99
C MET A 111 -7.88 -7.92 5.62
N PRO A 112 -7.50 -9.10 5.08
CA PRO A 112 -7.04 -9.22 3.71
C PRO A 112 -8.05 -8.63 2.71
N PRO A 113 -7.61 -8.24 1.50
CA PRO A 113 -8.52 -7.69 0.51
C PRO A 113 -9.64 -8.68 0.20
N PHE A 114 -10.82 -8.13 -0.05
CA PHE A 114 -12.03 -8.92 -0.24
C PHE A 114 -11.87 -10.02 -1.30
N ARG A 115 -11.26 -9.70 -2.45
CA ARG A 115 -10.95 -10.67 -3.51
C ARG A 115 -10.03 -11.81 -3.06
N GLY A 116 -9.14 -11.54 -2.11
CA GLY A 116 -8.21 -12.52 -1.55
C GLY A 116 -8.86 -13.51 -0.59
N VAL A 117 -10.12 -13.30 -0.18
CA VAL A 117 -10.83 -14.19 0.76
C VAL A 117 -12.21 -14.64 0.27
N ALA A 118 -12.78 -13.95 -0.72
CA ALA A 118 -14.09 -14.27 -1.28
C ALA A 118 -14.01 -15.49 -2.20
N GLY A 119 -14.94 -16.43 -1.97
CA GLY A 119 -15.19 -17.58 -2.83
C GLY A 119 -15.59 -17.15 -4.24
N GLN A 120 -14.87 -17.67 -5.22
CA GLN A 120 -15.10 -17.39 -6.63
C GLN A 120 -14.63 -18.56 -7.50
N MET A 121 -15.11 -18.60 -8.75
CA MET A 121 -14.66 -19.54 -9.76
C MET A 121 -14.19 -18.78 -11.00
N VAL A 122 -12.95 -19.02 -11.42
CA VAL A 122 -12.38 -18.51 -12.67
C VAL A 122 -12.52 -19.58 -13.74
N VAL A 123 -13.08 -19.24 -14.89
CA VAL A 123 -13.32 -20.18 -15.99
C VAL A 123 -12.65 -19.70 -17.25
N SER A 124 -11.63 -20.42 -17.73
CA SER A 124 -10.96 -20.15 -19.00
C SER A 124 -11.51 -21.05 -20.11
N PHE A 125 -11.64 -20.51 -21.32
CA PHE A 125 -12.19 -21.21 -22.50
C PHE A 125 -11.14 -21.43 -23.58
N PHE A 126 -11.19 -22.59 -24.24
CA PHE A 126 -10.23 -22.98 -25.27
C PHE A 126 -10.94 -23.61 -26.48
N PRO A 127 -10.47 -23.35 -27.71
CA PRO A 127 -10.97 -24.05 -28.89
C PRO A 127 -10.57 -25.53 -28.85
N ALA A 128 -11.17 -26.32 -29.75
CA ALA A 128 -10.89 -27.75 -29.88
C ALA A 128 -9.38 -28.04 -30.03
N GLY A 129 -8.88 -28.95 -29.19
CA GLY A 129 -7.45 -29.30 -29.12
C GLY A 129 -6.64 -28.49 -28.11
N GLY A 130 -7.29 -27.63 -27.31
CA GLY A 130 -6.68 -26.97 -26.15
C GLY A 130 -5.57 -25.97 -26.50
N SER A 131 -5.53 -25.48 -27.75
CA SER A 131 -4.51 -24.51 -28.16
C SER A 131 -4.74 -23.16 -27.49
N SER A 132 -3.68 -22.59 -26.92
CA SER A 132 -3.69 -21.21 -26.45
C SER A 132 -3.92 -20.29 -27.65
N MET A 133 -5.07 -19.62 -27.67
CA MET A 133 -5.31 -18.55 -28.63
C MET A 133 -4.58 -17.29 -28.18
N ARG A 134 -4.41 -16.32 -29.09
CA ARG A 134 -3.82 -15.02 -28.77
C ARG A 134 -4.52 -14.29 -27.61
N ASN A 135 -5.73 -14.69 -27.23
CA ASN A 135 -6.50 -14.12 -26.13
C ASN A 135 -6.91 -15.17 -25.07
N GLY A 136 -6.27 -16.33 -24.99
CA GLY A 136 -6.57 -17.36 -24.00
C GLY A 136 -5.32 -17.84 -23.29
N PHE A 137 -5.35 -17.91 -21.97
CA PHE A 137 -4.26 -18.43 -21.15
C PHE A 137 -4.75 -19.33 -20.03
N SER A 138 -3.91 -20.31 -19.70
CA SER A 138 -4.18 -21.34 -18.71
C SER A 138 -3.16 -21.39 -17.57
N ASN A 139 -2.09 -20.61 -17.69
CA ASN A 139 -1.01 -20.51 -16.72
C ASN A 139 -0.32 -19.13 -16.83
N TRP A 140 0.49 -18.78 -15.84
CA TRP A 140 1.20 -17.49 -15.77
C TRP A 140 2.12 -17.24 -16.97
N ARG A 141 2.72 -18.29 -17.53
CA ARG A 141 3.58 -18.16 -18.71
C ARG A 141 2.80 -17.63 -19.91
N GLU A 142 1.67 -18.25 -20.22
CA GLU A 142 0.79 -17.84 -21.31
C GLU A 142 0.19 -16.45 -21.08
N MET A 143 -0.17 -16.12 -19.84
CA MET A 143 -0.66 -14.78 -19.49
C MET A 143 0.42 -13.71 -19.73
N GLY A 144 1.67 -13.96 -19.34
CA GLY A 144 2.75 -13.01 -19.65
C GLY A 144 3.10 -12.97 -21.14
N SER A 145 2.93 -14.06 -21.90
CA SER A 145 3.01 -14.00 -23.36
C SER A 145 1.91 -13.12 -23.96
N TRP A 146 0.70 -13.13 -23.39
CA TRP A 146 -0.37 -12.23 -23.79
C TRP A 146 0.00 -10.77 -23.56
N TYR A 147 0.43 -10.41 -22.35
CA TYR A 147 0.93 -9.06 -22.03
C TYR A 147 2.10 -8.66 -22.94
N GLY A 148 3.09 -9.54 -23.13
CA GLY A 148 4.24 -9.26 -24.00
C GLY A 148 3.86 -8.97 -25.46
N ASN A 149 2.80 -9.60 -25.97
CA ASN A 149 2.27 -9.28 -27.30
C ASN A 149 1.60 -7.90 -27.35
N LEU A 150 1.04 -7.41 -26.24
CA LEU A 150 0.47 -6.07 -26.17
C LEU A 150 1.57 -4.99 -26.24
N GLU A 151 2.76 -5.30 -25.72
CA GLU A 151 3.94 -4.41 -25.68
C GLU A 151 4.75 -4.40 -27.00
N GLU A 152 4.55 -5.37 -27.89
CA GLU A 152 5.38 -5.55 -29.09
C GLU A 152 5.38 -4.28 -29.98
N GLY A 153 6.59 -3.80 -30.32
CA GLY A 153 6.78 -2.60 -31.14
C GLY A 153 6.51 -1.26 -30.44
N ARG A 154 6.25 -1.25 -29.13
CA ARG A 154 5.90 -0.04 -28.38
C ARG A 154 7.04 0.54 -27.56
N ILE A 155 8.13 -0.21 -27.40
CA ILE A 155 9.30 0.18 -26.60
C ILE A 155 10.43 0.83 -27.44
N ASP A 156 10.16 1.21 -28.68
CA ASP A 156 11.16 1.77 -29.58
C ASP A 156 11.38 3.28 -29.32
N ALA A 157 12.65 3.68 -29.16
CA ALA A 157 13.01 5.07 -28.90
C ALA A 157 12.96 5.94 -30.17
N SER A 158 12.21 7.03 -30.13
CA SER A 158 12.27 8.11 -31.12
C SER A 158 13.58 8.90 -31.01
N ALA A 159 13.91 9.70 -32.03
CA ALA A 159 15.08 10.57 -32.00
C ALA A 159 15.06 11.54 -30.80
N GLN A 160 13.87 12.02 -30.43
CA GLN A 160 13.66 12.91 -29.29
C GLN A 160 13.92 12.21 -27.96
N ILE A 161 13.47 10.95 -27.80
CA ILE A 161 13.78 10.15 -26.61
C ILE A 161 15.29 9.97 -26.49
N LYS A 162 15.98 9.62 -27.58
CA LYS A 162 17.44 9.44 -27.57
C LYS A 162 18.18 10.71 -27.18
N GLN A 163 17.72 11.86 -27.67
CA GLN A 163 18.27 13.16 -27.32
C GLN A 163 18.08 13.48 -25.83
N GLU A 164 16.89 13.24 -25.29
CA GLU A 164 16.60 13.44 -23.86
C GLU A 164 17.45 12.52 -22.98
N VAL A 165 17.51 11.23 -23.30
CA VAL A 165 18.36 10.27 -22.59
C VAL A 165 19.82 10.74 -22.59
N ALA A 166 20.35 11.17 -23.73
CA ALA A 166 21.71 11.70 -23.81
C ALA A 166 21.89 12.97 -22.96
N ALA A 167 20.92 13.89 -22.96
CA ALA A 167 20.96 15.10 -22.14
C ALA A 167 20.98 14.80 -20.64
N LEU A 168 20.11 13.88 -20.18
CA LEU A 168 20.01 13.50 -18.77
C LEU A 168 21.24 12.71 -18.26
N THR A 169 21.95 12.00 -19.16
CA THR A 169 22.95 11.00 -18.76
C THR A 169 24.39 11.29 -19.16
N SER A 170 24.65 12.20 -20.13
CA SER A 170 26.00 12.45 -20.67
C SER A 170 27.02 12.94 -19.64
N ALA A 171 26.59 13.76 -18.68
CA ALA A 171 27.44 14.26 -17.61
C ALA A 171 27.64 13.25 -16.45
N LYS A 172 27.01 12.07 -16.50
CA LYS A 172 27.01 11.08 -15.42
C LYS A 172 27.86 9.88 -15.81
N THR A 173 28.83 9.53 -14.97
CA THR A 173 29.75 8.41 -15.22
C THR A 173 29.17 7.08 -14.73
N GLU A 174 28.52 7.09 -13.57
CA GLU A 174 27.96 5.89 -12.93
C GLU A 174 26.60 5.49 -13.52
N THR A 175 26.42 4.21 -13.85
CA THR A 175 25.15 3.68 -14.36
C THR A 175 23.99 3.94 -13.42
N LEU A 176 24.20 3.83 -12.10
CA LEU A 176 23.18 4.15 -11.09
C LEU A 176 22.68 5.59 -11.22
N ARG A 177 23.58 6.56 -11.37
CA ARG A 177 23.22 7.97 -11.52
C ARG A 177 22.46 8.23 -12.81
N LYS A 178 22.79 7.51 -13.88
CA LYS A 178 22.01 7.55 -15.12
C LYS A 178 20.60 7.02 -14.92
N MET A 179 20.44 5.84 -14.32
CA MET A 179 19.12 5.26 -14.02
C MET A 179 18.28 6.18 -13.14
N GLN A 180 18.86 6.77 -12.09
CA GLN A 180 18.18 7.73 -11.20
C GLN A 180 17.68 8.97 -11.96
N ALA A 181 18.48 9.53 -12.88
CA ALA A 181 18.06 10.70 -13.66
C ALA A 181 16.92 10.38 -14.64
N LEU A 182 16.93 9.18 -15.24
CA LEU A 182 15.83 8.73 -16.10
C LEU A 182 14.56 8.48 -15.27
N ALA A 183 14.70 7.87 -14.08
CA ALA A 183 13.61 7.62 -13.15
C ALA A 183 12.95 8.93 -12.70
N GLU A 184 13.75 9.92 -12.28
CA GLU A 184 13.28 11.25 -11.85
C GLU A 184 12.49 11.94 -12.98
N PHE A 185 13.03 11.90 -14.21
CA PHE A 185 12.34 12.44 -15.39
C PHE A 185 11.00 11.74 -15.64
N VAL A 186 10.96 10.40 -15.65
CA VAL A 186 9.70 9.68 -15.90
C VAL A 186 8.70 9.92 -14.77
N GLN A 187 9.15 9.98 -13.52
CA GLN A 187 8.29 10.29 -12.38
C GLN A 187 7.68 11.69 -12.52
N HIS A 188 8.50 12.73 -12.70
CA HIS A 188 8.07 14.12 -12.53
C HIS A 188 7.75 14.89 -13.82
N ASP A 189 8.34 14.53 -14.96
CA ASP A 189 8.12 15.22 -16.25
C ASP A 189 7.06 14.53 -17.14
N ILE A 190 6.55 13.37 -16.72
CA ILE A 190 5.46 12.65 -17.40
C ILE A 190 4.26 12.55 -16.47
N ARG A 191 3.20 13.28 -16.78
CA ARG A 191 2.01 13.36 -15.92
C ARG A 191 1.22 12.05 -15.93
N TYR A 192 0.84 11.55 -14.76
CA TYR A 192 -0.07 10.40 -14.66
C TYR A 192 -1.47 10.76 -15.16
N VAL A 193 -1.97 10.06 -16.18
CA VAL A 193 -3.31 10.22 -16.75
C VAL A 193 -3.81 8.87 -17.25
N ALA A 194 -4.79 8.26 -16.57
CA ALA A 194 -5.39 7.00 -17.05
C ALA A 194 -6.47 7.21 -18.11
N ILE A 195 -6.23 6.58 -19.27
CA ILE A 195 -7.13 6.52 -20.43
C ILE A 195 -7.29 5.04 -20.80
N GLU A 196 -8.36 4.42 -20.32
CA GLU A 196 -8.54 2.96 -20.33
C GLU A 196 -9.56 2.52 -21.38
N LEU A 197 -9.42 3.00 -22.62
CA LEU A 197 -10.40 2.71 -23.68
C LEU A 197 -10.13 1.37 -24.38
N GLY A 198 -11.08 0.43 -24.28
CA GLY A 198 -11.01 -0.89 -24.90
C GLY A 198 -9.73 -1.65 -24.55
N ILE A 199 -8.95 -2.06 -25.56
CA ILE A 199 -7.66 -2.73 -25.33
C ILE A 199 -6.65 -1.82 -24.60
N GLY A 200 -6.84 -0.51 -24.65
CA GLY A 200 -6.04 0.49 -23.95
C GLY A 200 -6.12 0.38 -22.42
N GLY A 201 -7.01 -0.42 -21.83
CA GLY A 201 -6.90 -0.79 -20.41
C GLY A 201 -5.67 -1.65 -20.11
N TRP A 202 -5.21 -2.48 -21.06
CA TRP A 202 -4.08 -3.40 -20.88
C TRP A 202 -2.89 -3.09 -21.78
N GLN A 203 -3.12 -2.48 -22.94
CA GLN A 203 -2.07 -2.19 -23.90
C GLN A 203 -1.53 -0.77 -23.70
N PRO A 204 -0.21 -0.60 -23.47
CA PRO A 204 0.38 0.74 -23.37
C PRO A 204 0.33 1.44 -24.74
N HIS A 205 0.31 2.77 -24.76
CA HIS A 205 0.61 3.57 -25.94
C HIS A 205 2.07 3.36 -26.37
N PRO A 206 2.49 3.69 -27.61
CA PRO A 206 3.90 3.66 -27.97
C PRO A 206 4.72 4.69 -27.16
N ALA A 207 5.94 4.33 -26.74
CA ALA A 207 6.82 5.23 -25.97
C ALA A 207 7.05 6.60 -26.63
N PRO A 208 7.19 6.73 -27.97
CA PRO A 208 7.25 8.03 -28.64
C PRO A 208 6.03 8.92 -28.38
N ASP A 209 4.84 8.33 -28.30
CA ASP A 209 3.59 9.07 -28.08
C ASP A 209 3.50 9.54 -26.63
N VAL A 210 3.78 8.66 -25.66
CA VAL A 210 3.87 9.00 -24.22
C VAL A 210 4.87 10.13 -24.01
N PHE A 211 6.07 10.02 -24.60
CA PHE A 211 7.10 11.03 -24.50
C PHE A 211 6.69 12.37 -25.12
N SER A 212 6.10 12.35 -26.32
CA SER A 212 5.69 13.55 -27.05
C SER A 212 4.55 14.28 -26.35
N HIS A 213 3.60 13.53 -25.77
CA HIS A 213 2.44 14.09 -25.09
C HIS A 213 2.70 14.48 -23.63
N ARG A 214 3.79 13.98 -23.02
CA ARG A 214 4.14 14.21 -21.60
C ARG A 214 3.06 13.73 -20.62
N TYR A 215 2.31 12.70 -20.98
CA TYR A 215 1.38 12.03 -20.07
C TYR A 215 1.21 10.55 -20.43
N GLY A 216 0.77 9.77 -19.45
CA GLY A 216 0.41 8.36 -19.61
C GLY A 216 0.00 7.75 -18.27
N ASP A 217 -0.55 6.55 -18.29
CA ASP A 217 -0.90 5.77 -17.10
C ASP A 217 0.22 4.84 -16.63
N CYS A 218 -0.10 3.83 -15.82
CA CYS A 218 0.89 2.95 -15.22
C CYS A 218 1.74 2.19 -16.26
N LYS A 219 1.09 1.55 -17.22
CA LYS A 219 1.74 0.84 -18.32
C LYS A 219 2.48 1.78 -19.26
N ASP A 220 1.95 2.97 -19.55
CA ASP A 220 2.62 3.98 -20.38
C ASP A 220 3.92 4.48 -19.74
N LYS A 221 3.90 4.78 -18.44
CA LYS A 221 5.10 5.23 -17.72
C LYS A 221 6.11 4.09 -17.58
N ALA A 222 5.65 2.86 -17.35
CA ALA A 222 6.51 1.67 -17.33
C ALA A 222 7.22 1.43 -18.65
N ILE A 223 6.51 1.49 -19.80
CA ILE A 223 7.17 1.28 -21.09
C ILE A 223 8.14 2.42 -21.44
N LEU A 224 7.83 3.68 -21.10
CA LEU A 224 8.73 4.80 -21.37
C LEU A 224 10.01 4.66 -20.56
N MET A 225 9.89 4.29 -19.28
CA MET A 225 11.04 3.97 -18.44
C MET A 225 11.91 2.87 -19.05
N ARG A 226 11.30 1.78 -19.52
CA ARG A 226 12.01 0.68 -20.19
C ARG A 226 12.71 1.13 -21.47
N THR A 227 12.06 1.94 -22.30
CA THR A 227 12.65 2.51 -23.52
C THR A 227 13.87 3.37 -23.19
N MET A 228 13.78 4.24 -22.17
CA MET A 228 14.90 5.11 -21.78
C MET A 228 16.07 4.32 -21.17
N LEU A 229 15.79 3.30 -20.35
CA LEU A 229 16.81 2.40 -19.80
C LEU A 229 17.56 1.63 -20.90
N ARG A 230 16.85 1.17 -21.93
CA ARG A 230 17.45 0.45 -23.07
C ARG A 230 18.48 1.29 -23.81
N GLU A 231 18.27 2.60 -23.95
CA GLU A 231 19.21 3.52 -24.60
C GLU A 231 20.53 3.70 -23.83
N ILE A 232 20.56 3.39 -22.53
CA ILE A 232 21.79 3.33 -21.74
C ILE A 232 22.32 1.90 -21.52
N GLY A 233 21.75 0.92 -22.23
CA GLY A 233 22.15 -0.48 -22.17
C GLY A 233 21.71 -1.24 -20.92
N VAL A 234 20.63 -0.78 -20.25
CA VAL A 234 20.06 -1.45 -19.08
C VAL A 234 18.80 -2.23 -19.48
N ASP A 235 18.84 -3.55 -19.30
CA ASP A 235 17.69 -4.41 -19.55
C ASP A 235 16.58 -4.18 -18.52
N SER A 236 15.33 -4.17 -18.95
CA SER A 236 14.17 -3.99 -18.07
C SER A 236 12.90 -4.63 -18.63
N TYR A 237 11.98 -4.95 -17.72
CA TYR A 237 10.79 -5.75 -17.95
C TYR A 237 9.58 -5.07 -17.32
N GLN A 238 8.42 -5.30 -17.92
CA GLN A 238 7.15 -4.85 -17.35
C GLN A 238 6.70 -5.82 -16.27
N VAL A 239 6.01 -5.30 -15.27
CA VAL A 239 5.53 -6.07 -14.12
C VAL A 239 4.10 -5.68 -13.83
N ALA A 240 3.15 -6.59 -14.05
CA ALA A 240 1.76 -6.39 -13.67
C ALA A 240 1.56 -6.83 -12.21
N ILE A 241 0.91 -6.00 -11.40
CA ILE A 241 0.74 -6.20 -9.96
C ILE A 241 -0.65 -5.74 -9.50
N ASN A 242 -1.03 -6.10 -8.28
CA ASN A 242 -2.21 -5.56 -7.61
C ASN A 242 -1.80 -4.75 -6.38
N THR A 243 -2.31 -3.53 -6.25
CA THR A 243 -2.08 -2.60 -5.13
C THR A 243 -2.78 -3.02 -3.83
N LYS A 244 -3.52 -4.13 -3.84
CA LYS A 244 -4.10 -4.76 -2.65
C LYS A 244 -3.47 -6.13 -2.44
N ARG A 245 -2.41 -6.17 -1.63
CA ARG A 245 -1.66 -7.38 -1.26
C ARG A 245 -2.59 -8.52 -0.87
N GLY A 246 -2.40 -9.69 -1.49
CA GLY A 246 -3.24 -10.88 -1.28
C GLY A 246 -4.39 -11.03 -2.28
N SER A 247 -4.57 -10.10 -3.23
CA SER A 247 -5.58 -10.26 -4.30
C SER A 247 -5.14 -11.22 -5.41
N ILE A 248 -3.85 -11.52 -5.52
CA ILE A 248 -3.27 -12.45 -6.50
C ILE A 248 -2.93 -13.77 -5.82
N THR A 249 -3.32 -14.89 -6.42
CA THR A 249 -3.12 -16.24 -5.89
C THR A 249 -2.25 -17.04 -6.88
N PRO A 250 -1.20 -17.78 -6.49
CA PRO A 250 -0.38 -18.56 -7.43
C PRO A 250 -1.13 -19.63 -8.25
N GLU A 251 -2.31 -20.05 -7.78
CA GLU A 251 -3.08 -21.18 -8.26
C GLU A 251 -3.58 -21.01 -9.70
N THR A 252 -4.00 -19.80 -10.09
CA THR A 252 -4.54 -19.55 -11.43
C THR A 252 -4.33 -18.12 -11.90
N PRO A 253 -4.00 -17.91 -13.20
CA PRO A 253 -4.00 -16.58 -13.78
C PRO A 253 -5.43 -16.07 -14.00
N ALA A 254 -5.84 -15.05 -13.25
CA ALA A 254 -7.11 -14.36 -13.44
C ALA A 254 -6.91 -13.02 -14.17
N HIS A 255 -7.59 -12.82 -15.30
CA HIS A 255 -7.35 -11.71 -16.23
C HIS A 255 -7.61 -10.32 -15.66
N ARG A 256 -8.46 -10.20 -14.63
CA ARG A 256 -8.75 -8.95 -13.90
C ARG A 256 -8.09 -8.88 -12.53
N ALA A 257 -7.05 -9.69 -12.31
CA ALA A 257 -6.39 -9.78 -11.01
C ALA A 257 -5.44 -8.60 -10.77
N PHE A 258 -4.79 -8.08 -11.80
CA PHE A 258 -3.89 -6.93 -11.72
C PHE A 258 -4.65 -5.61 -11.85
N ASP A 259 -4.17 -4.58 -11.16
CA ASP A 259 -4.70 -3.20 -11.21
C ASP A 259 -3.61 -2.13 -11.37
N HIS A 260 -2.34 -2.55 -11.51
CA HIS A 260 -1.21 -1.64 -11.64
C HIS A 260 -0.05 -2.27 -12.41
N GLU A 261 0.80 -1.44 -13.02
CA GLU A 261 1.98 -1.88 -13.76
C GLU A 261 3.23 -1.05 -13.43
N ILE A 262 4.34 -1.73 -13.15
CA ILE A 262 5.63 -1.14 -12.77
C ILE A 262 6.79 -1.71 -13.61
N THR A 263 8.02 -1.29 -13.33
CA THR A 263 9.23 -1.74 -14.04
C THR A 263 10.12 -2.63 -13.17
N ALA A 264 10.55 -3.76 -13.72
CA ALA A 264 11.66 -4.56 -13.20
C ALA A 264 12.94 -4.22 -13.97
N ILE A 265 13.94 -3.68 -13.30
CA ILE A 265 15.21 -3.23 -13.88
C ILE A 265 16.29 -4.26 -13.54
N LYS A 266 16.93 -4.85 -14.54
CA LYS A 266 18.09 -5.73 -14.31
C LYS A 266 19.29 -4.86 -13.93
N LEU A 267 19.75 -4.99 -12.69
CA LEU A 267 20.92 -4.26 -12.23
C LEU A 267 22.20 -4.82 -12.88
N PRO A 268 23.16 -3.95 -13.25
CA PRO A 268 24.49 -4.38 -13.66
C PRO A 268 25.15 -5.27 -12.60
N ASP A 269 25.88 -6.29 -13.05
CA ASP A 269 26.59 -7.21 -12.15
C ASP A 269 27.53 -6.46 -11.20
N GLY A 270 27.48 -6.80 -9.91
CA GLY A 270 28.32 -6.18 -8.87
C GLY A 270 27.86 -4.79 -8.42
N LEU A 271 26.81 -4.22 -9.02
CA LEU A 271 26.21 -2.97 -8.52
C LEU A 271 25.55 -3.24 -7.17
N THR A 272 26.08 -2.60 -6.13
CA THR A 272 25.53 -2.63 -4.77
C THR A 272 25.42 -1.21 -4.27
N ASP A 273 24.26 -0.85 -3.74
CA ASP A 273 24.02 0.45 -3.11
C ASP A 273 22.95 0.27 -2.01
N PRO A 274 23.17 0.79 -0.78
CA PRO A 274 22.23 0.63 0.34
C PRO A 274 20.83 1.23 0.10
N SER A 275 20.67 2.11 -0.89
CA SER A 275 19.37 2.66 -1.26
C SER A 275 18.51 1.70 -2.10
N LEU A 276 19.12 0.69 -2.73
CA LEU A 276 18.45 -0.28 -3.60
C LEU A 276 17.93 -1.48 -2.81
N VAL A 277 16.87 -1.26 -2.03
CA VAL A 277 16.29 -2.27 -1.14
C VAL A 277 15.13 -3.04 -1.77
N ALA A 278 14.50 -2.53 -2.83
CA ALA A 278 13.46 -3.23 -3.58
C ALA A 278 14.04 -4.24 -4.59
N THR A 279 15.05 -5.02 -4.19
CA THR A 279 15.75 -5.96 -5.07
C THR A 279 15.39 -7.43 -4.82
N LEU A 280 15.40 -8.22 -5.89
CA LEU A 280 15.20 -9.68 -5.87
C LEU A 280 16.32 -10.35 -6.65
N GLN A 281 16.92 -11.39 -6.08
CA GLN A 281 17.87 -12.24 -6.79
C GLN A 281 17.11 -13.25 -7.67
N HIS A 282 17.08 -13.01 -8.98
CA HIS A 282 16.43 -13.88 -9.93
C HIS A 282 17.39 -14.92 -10.51
N LEU A 283 16.93 -16.17 -10.66
CA LEU A 283 17.77 -17.29 -11.10
C LEU A 283 18.37 -17.11 -12.51
N LYS A 284 17.61 -16.49 -13.42
CA LYS A 284 18.01 -16.31 -14.84
C LYS A 284 18.46 -14.89 -15.18
N LEU A 285 18.02 -13.91 -14.41
CA LEU A 285 18.14 -12.49 -14.77
C LEU A 285 19.16 -11.75 -13.91
N GLY A 286 19.70 -12.38 -12.86
CA GLY A 286 20.56 -11.72 -11.88
C GLY A 286 19.76 -10.89 -10.89
N THR A 287 20.35 -9.83 -10.37
CA THR A 287 19.66 -8.93 -9.43
C THR A 287 18.70 -8.02 -10.18
N ILE A 288 17.42 -8.08 -9.84
CA ILE A 288 16.38 -7.21 -10.39
C ILE A 288 15.98 -6.20 -9.32
N LEU A 289 15.89 -4.92 -9.69
CA LEU A 289 15.28 -3.87 -8.90
C LEU A 289 13.85 -3.63 -9.39
N PHE A 290 12.88 -3.65 -8.50
CA PHE A 290 11.52 -3.19 -8.79
C PHE A 290 11.44 -1.67 -8.58
N PHE A 291 10.86 -0.98 -9.56
CA PHE A 291 10.71 0.46 -9.57
C PHE A 291 9.35 0.83 -10.13
N ASP A 292 8.62 1.67 -9.40
CA ASP A 292 7.34 2.23 -9.83
C ASP A 292 7.55 3.64 -10.42
N PRO A 293 7.53 3.80 -11.75
CA PRO A 293 7.69 5.10 -12.38
C PRO A 293 6.48 6.02 -12.19
N THR A 294 5.35 5.50 -11.70
CA THR A 294 4.11 6.26 -11.51
C THR A 294 4.08 7.01 -10.19
N ASP A 295 4.85 6.56 -9.21
CA ASP A 295 4.86 7.13 -7.87
C ASP A 295 5.95 8.19 -7.74
N GLU A 296 5.58 9.44 -7.89
CA GLU A 296 6.44 10.62 -7.76
C GLU A 296 7.03 10.81 -6.35
N LEU A 297 6.51 10.14 -5.33
CA LEU A 297 6.89 10.36 -3.93
C LEU A 297 7.79 9.25 -3.37
N THR A 298 7.93 8.14 -4.09
CA THR A 298 8.81 7.02 -3.71
C THR A 298 10.17 7.14 -4.43
N PRO A 299 11.29 7.25 -3.68
CA PRO A 299 12.61 7.35 -4.27
C PRO A 299 13.02 6.10 -5.05
N PHE A 300 13.84 6.30 -6.09
CA PHE A 300 14.48 5.19 -6.80
C PHE A 300 15.20 4.24 -5.84
N GLY A 301 14.98 2.93 -6.02
CA GLY A 301 15.53 1.89 -5.14
C GLY A 301 14.52 1.31 -4.15
N ARG A 302 13.33 1.91 -4.03
CA ARG A 302 12.25 1.51 -3.11
C ARG A 302 10.92 1.33 -3.86
N ILE A 303 9.99 0.65 -3.21
CA ILE A 303 8.58 0.53 -3.61
C ILE A 303 7.68 0.83 -2.39
N ARG A 304 6.44 1.25 -2.62
CA ARG A 304 5.49 1.47 -1.53
C ARG A 304 5.13 0.18 -0.79
N GLY A 305 4.69 0.31 0.46
CA GLY A 305 4.22 -0.77 1.33
C GLY A 305 3.26 -1.73 0.63
N ASP A 306 2.21 -1.22 0.01
CA ASP A 306 1.16 -1.99 -0.66
C ASP A 306 1.65 -2.91 -1.81
N LEU A 307 2.81 -2.63 -2.40
CA LEU A 307 3.42 -3.47 -3.43
C LEU A 307 4.35 -4.55 -2.85
N GLN A 308 4.84 -4.38 -1.62
CA GLN A 308 5.79 -5.31 -0.99
C GLN A 308 5.14 -6.64 -0.65
N ALA A 309 5.90 -7.74 -0.76
CA ALA A 309 5.42 -9.11 -0.50
C ALA A 309 4.19 -9.54 -1.32
N SER A 310 3.78 -8.75 -2.31
CA SER A 310 2.71 -9.08 -3.26
C SER A 310 3.23 -9.95 -4.39
N TYR A 311 2.39 -10.86 -4.88
CA TYR A 311 2.65 -11.56 -6.13
C TYR A 311 2.44 -10.61 -7.32
N ALA A 312 3.38 -10.64 -8.26
CA ALA A 312 3.35 -9.89 -9.50
C ALA A 312 3.79 -10.75 -10.68
N LEU A 313 3.26 -10.43 -11.85
CA LEU A 313 3.62 -11.08 -13.10
C LEU A 313 4.78 -10.33 -13.75
N LEU A 314 5.97 -10.92 -13.69
CA LEU A 314 7.12 -10.47 -14.46
C LEU A 314 6.94 -10.88 -15.93
N ILE A 315 6.84 -9.90 -16.82
CA ILE A 315 6.62 -10.13 -18.25
C ILE A 315 7.99 -10.26 -18.94
N ALA A 316 8.46 -11.50 -19.04
CA ALA A 316 9.73 -11.84 -19.66
C ALA A 316 9.56 -12.33 -21.11
N ARG A 317 10.66 -12.37 -21.87
CA ARG A 317 10.66 -12.80 -23.28
C ARG A 317 10.11 -14.22 -23.49
N GLU A 318 10.32 -15.12 -22.52
CA GLU A 318 9.89 -16.53 -22.59
C GLU A 318 8.44 -16.75 -22.14
N GLY A 319 7.73 -15.67 -21.78
CA GLY A 319 6.41 -15.64 -21.16
C GLY A 319 6.46 -15.05 -19.74
N GLY A 320 5.32 -15.15 -19.04
CA GLY A 320 5.18 -14.63 -17.68
C GLY A 320 5.78 -15.52 -16.60
N GLU A 321 6.33 -14.89 -15.57
CA GLU A 321 6.76 -15.55 -14.34
C GLU A 321 6.11 -14.85 -13.14
N LEU A 322 5.43 -15.61 -12.28
CA LEU A 322 4.88 -15.06 -11.05
C LEU A 322 6.01 -14.97 -10.01
N VAL A 323 6.31 -13.76 -9.57
CA VAL A 323 7.35 -13.47 -8.57
C VAL A 323 6.73 -12.76 -7.38
N GLN A 324 7.32 -12.91 -6.20
CA GLN A 324 6.94 -12.15 -5.02
C GLN A 324 7.89 -10.96 -4.86
N LEU A 325 7.35 -9.74 -4.77
CA LEU A 325 8.16 -8.55 -4.57
C LEU A 325 8.82 -8.55 -3.19
N PRO A 326 10.03 -7.98 -3.06
CA PRO A 326 10.78 -8.02 -1.81
C PRO A 326 10.07 -7.24 -0.70
N LEU A 327 10.11 -7.79 0.51
CA LEU A 327 9.77 -7.06 1.73
C LEU A 327 10.97 -6.19 2.13
N GLN A 328 10.76 -4.89 2.27
CA GLN A 328 11.82 -3.97 2.67
C GLN A 328 12.00 -3.97 4.21
N PRO A 329 13.22 -3.68 4.70
CA PRO A 329 13.49 -3.62 6.13
C PRO A 329 12.61 -2.57 6.83
N SER A 330 12.11 -2.90 8.03
CA SER A 330 11.31 -2.00 8.87
C SER A 330 11.98 -0.64 9.11
N THR A 331 13.32 -0.59 9.16
CA THR A 331 14.09 0.66 9.33
C THR A 331 13.98 1.63 8.15
N MET A 332 13.49 1.18 7.00
CA MET A 332 13.28 2.03 5.82
C MET A 332 11.92 2.74 5.84
N ASN A 333 11.05 2.41 6.78
CA ASN A 333 9.78 3.08 7.06
C ASN A 333 9.68 3.42 8.56
N SER A 334 9.85 4.70 8.91
CA SER A 334 10.00 5.09 10.32
C SER A 334 9.50 6.49 10.59
N ILE A 335 8.97 6.70 11.79
CA ILE A 335 8.85 8.01 12.44
C ILE A 335 9.86 8.05 13.60
N GLN A 336 10.75 9.05 13.57
CA GLN A 336 11.74 9.28 14.63
C GLN A 336 11.48 10.64 15.25
N ARG A 337 11.17 10.68 16.55
CA ARG A 337 10.92 11.93 17.28
C ARG A 337 11.98 12.17 18.33
N THR A 338 12.44 13.41 18.40
CA THR A 338 13.26 13.91 19.50
C THR A 338 12.62 15.17 20.06
N ALA A 339 12.52 15.27 21.39
CA ALA A 339 11.95 16.45 22.04
C ALA A 339 12.81 16.91 23.21
N ARG A 340 12.98 18.23 23.32
CA ARG A 340 13.57 18.89 24.51
C ARG A 340 12.53 19.81 25.09
N LEU A 341 12.11 19.49 26.31
CA LEU A 341 10.94 20.05 26.96
C LEU A 341 11.29 20.55 28.36
N THR A 342 10.58 21.56 28.83
CA THR A 342 10.67 22.09 30.19
C THR A 342 9.29 22.05 30.81
N LEU A 343 9.20 21.50 32.01
CA LEU A 343 8.00 21.52 32.84
C LEU A 343 8.14 22.60 33.93
N ASP A 344 7.10 23.40 34.16
CA ASP A 344 7.07 24.33 35.28
C ASP A 344 6.19 23.83 36.44
N VAL A 345 6.25 24.55 37.57
CA VAL A 345 5.52 24.21 38.80
C VAL A 345 3.99 24.29 38.67
N THR A 346 3.48 24.94 37.62
CA THR A 346 2.03 25.01 37.33
C THR A 346 1.56 23.80 36.52
N GLY A 347 2.49 22.95 36.09
CA GLY A 347 2.22 21.82 35.22
C GLY A 347 2.20 22.18 33.73
N THR A 348 2.68 23.36 33.36
CA THR A 348 2.80 23.76 31.94
C THR A 348 4.05 23.14 31.34
N LEU A 349 3.89 22.47 30.20
CA LEU A 349 4.97 21.86 29.43
C LEU A 349 5.22 22.70 28.18
N LYS A 350 6.48 23.04 27.89
CA LYS A 350 6.86 23.74 26.67
C LYS A 350 8.17 23.22 26.11
N GLY A 351 8.37 23.34 24.81
CA GLY A 351 9.67 23.06 24.21
C GLY A 351 9.60 22.77 22.72
N GLU A 352 10.62 22.10 22.23
CA GLU A 352 10.88 21.87 20.82
C GLU A 352 10.83 20.39 20.49
N VAL A 353 10.29 20.06 19.32
CA VAL A 353 10.22 18.70 18.78
C VAL A 353 10.77 18.71 17.36
N LYS A 354 11.61 17.73 17.07
CA LYS A 354 12.04 17.38 15.73
C LYS A 354 11.54 15.97 15.41
N GLU A 355 10.82 15.86 14.31
CA GLU A 355 10.29 14.61 13.77
C GLU A 355 10.90 14.37 12.38
N VAL A 356 11.41 13.17 12.16
CA VAL A 356 11.94 12.71 10.85
C VAL A 356 11.12 11.50 10.42
N ARG A 357 10.70 11.50 9.15
CA ARG A 357 9.97 10.37 8.56
C ARG A 357 10.70 9.81 7.35
N LEU A 358 10.66 8.48 7.22
CA LEU A 358 11.18 7.69 6.10
C LEU A 358 10.09 6.78 5.54
N GLY A 359 10.24 6.34 4.29
CA GLY A 359 9.35 5.36 3.67
C GLY A 359 7.91 5.87 3.52
N ASP A 360 6.94 4.97 3.68
CA ASP A 360 5.52 5.26 3.53
C ASP A 360 5.02 6.33 4.52
N HIS A 361 5.63 6.43 5.70
CA HIS A 361 5.37 7.53 6.64
C HIS A 361 5.77 8.91 6.09
N ALA A 362 6.83 8.98 5.27
CA ALA A 362 7.25 10.21 4.60
C ALA A 362 6.42 10.49 3.34
N TRP A 363 6.08 9.42 2.61
CA TRP A 363 5.20 9.45 1.45
C TRP A 363 3.82 10.01 1.82
N SER A 364 3.20 9.50 2.88
CA SER A 364 1.86 9.88 3.32
C SER A 364 1.74 11.38 3.63
N GLU A 365 2.77 11.98 4.27
CA GLU A 365 2.76 13.41 4.56
C GLU A 365 2.98 14.27 3.31
N ARG A 366 3.85 13.84 2.38
CA ARG A 366 3.99 14.54 1.09
C ARG A 366 2.70 14.47 0.30
N TRP A 367 2.08 13.29 0.23
CA TRP A 367 0.81 13.11 -0.45
C TRP A 367 -0.27 14.01 0.15
N ARG A 368 -0.41 14.03 1.48
CA ARG A 368 -1.35 14.89 2.20
C ARG A 368 -1.13 16.37 1.90
N LEU A 369 0.12 16.80 1.76
CA LEU A 369 0.51 18.20 1.59
C LEU A 369 0.65 18.65 0.13
N ARG A 370 0.56 17.73 -0.85
CA ARG A 370 0.86 18.00 -2.27
C ARG A 370 0.01 19.12 -2.89
N THR A 371 -1.25 19.25 -2.47
CA THR A 371 -2.19 20.27 -2.95
C THR A 371 -2.28 21.49 -2.03
N VAL A 372 -1.52 21.51 -0.93
CA VAL A 372 -1.58 22.60 0.06
C VAL A 372 -0.74 23.78 -0.38
N THR A 373 -1.44 24.85 -0.79
CA THR A 373 -0.84 26.08 -1.32
C THR A 373 -0.57 27.14 -0.25
N ARG A 374 -1.32 27.16 0.85
CA ARG A 374 -1.13 28.11 1.96
C ARG A 374 -0.15 27.54 2.98
N ASP A 375 0.92 28.26 3.27
CA ASP A 375 1.92 27.84 4.26
C ASP A 375 1.32 27.57 5.64
N SER A 376 0.34 28.36 6.06
CA SER A 376 -0.37 28.16 7.33
C SER A 376 -1.15 26.83 7.40
N ASP A 377 -1.56 26.26 6.27
CA ASP A 377 -2.25 24.97 6.24
C ASP A 377 -1.28 23.79 6.27
N ARG A 378 0.02 24.01 5.95
CA ARG A 378 1.04 22.95 5.94
C ARG A 378 1.37 22.41 7.32
N ILE A 379 1.00 23.13 8.38
CA ILE A 379 1.21 22.72 9.77
C ILE A 379 0.03 21.93 10.38
N LYS A 380 -1.09 21.77 9.66
CA LYS A 380 -2.25 20.98 10.11
C LYS A 380 -1.91 19.54 10.54
N PRO A 381 -0.95 18.83 9.92
CA PRO A 381 -0.53 17.52 10.42
C PRO A 381 0.05 17.60 11.84
N ILE A 382 0.80 18.64 12.15
CA ILE A 382 1.33 18.91 13.51
C ILE A 382 0.18 19.21 14.47
N GLU A 383 -0.78 20.06 14.06
CA GLU A 383 -1.97 20.36 14.87
C GLU A 383 -2.78 19.10 15.20
N THR A 384 -2.99 18.22 14.22
CA THR A 384 -3.72 16.96 14.38
C THR A 384 -2.99 16.04 15.36
N LEU A 385 -1.67 15.91 15.23
CA LEU A 385 -0.83 15.12 16.13
C LEU A 385 -0.90 15.64 17.57
N LEU A 386 -0.77 16.97 17.76
CA LEU A 386 -0.83 17.59 19.08
C LEU A 386 -2.23 17.49 19.69
N ALA A 387 -3.30 17.69 18.90
CA ALA A 387 -4.67 17.55 19.37
C ALA A 387 -5.00 16.11 19.81
N GLY A 388 -4.44 15.10 19.14
CA GLY A 388 -4.58 13.70 19.56
C GLY A 388 -3.77 13.35 20.81
N SER A 389 -2.78 14.17 21.18
CA SER A 389 -1.85 13.87 22.28
C SER A 389 -2.09 14.73 23.52
N LEU A 390 -2.52 15.98 23.36
CA LEU A 390 -2.54 17.03 24.37
C LEU A 390 -3.94 17.60 24.51
N ALA A 391 -4.43 17.74 25.75
CA ALA A 391 -5.74 18.33 26.02
C ALA A 391 -5.85 19.82 25.63
N SER A 392 -4.73 20.54 25.69
CA SER A 392 -4.62 21.92 25.22
C SER A 392 -3.21 22.14 24.68
N PHE A 393 -3.06 22.94 23.63
CA PHE A 393 -1.76 23.32 23.11
C PHE A 393 -1.81 24.65 22.36
N ARG A 394 -0.67 25.33 22.30
CA ARG A 394 -0.40 26.46 21.42
C ARG A 394 0.91 26.20 20.68
N ILE A 395 0.86 26.15 19.36
CA ILE A 395 2.06 26.09 18.51
C ILE A 395 2.69 27.49 18.48
N THR A 396 3.97 27.59 18.85
CA THR A 396 4.71 28.87 18.85
C THR A 396 5.61 28.99 17.63
N ARG A 397 6.06 27.87 17.07
CA ARG A 397 6.82 27.79 15.82
C ARG A 397 6.55 26.45 15.15
N ALA A 398 6.52 26.41 13.82
CA ALA A 398 6.45 25.18 13.06
C ALA A 398 7.05 25.36 11.66
N SER A 399 7.70 24.32 11.16
CA SER A 399 8.23 24.25 9.80
C SER A 399 8.20 22.82 9.28
N VAL A 400 8.01 22.70 7.97
CA VAL A 400 8.11 21.44 7.21
C VAL A 400 9.44 21.41 6.49
N LEU A 401 10.14 20.29 6.54
CA LEU A 401 11.43 20.05 5.88
C LEU A 401 11.26 19.05 4.73
N ASN A 402 11.98 19.29 3.63
CA ASN A 402 12.12 18.37 2.50
C ASN A 402 10.80 17.95 1.82
N LEU A 403 9.77 18.80 1.87
CA LEU A 403 8.46 18.53 1.26
C LEU A 403 8.56 18.13 -0.22
N GLN A 404 9.45 18.78 -0.99
CA GLN A 404 9.64 18.55 -2.42
C GLN A 404 10.92 17.73 -2.74
N HIS A 405 11.62 17.22 -1.73
CA HIS A 405 12.85 16.45 -1.89
C HIS A 405 12.61 15.02 -1.40
N THR A 406 12.28 14.12 -2.32
CA THR A 406 11.91 12.73 -2.02
C THR A 406 13.12 11.88 -1.67
N ASP A 407 14.28 12.21 -2.24
CA ASP A 407 15.59 11.64 -1.91
C ASP A 407 16.06 11.93 -0.48
N GLN A 408 15.40 12.87 0.21
CA GLN A 408 15.71 13.26 1.59
C GLN A 408 14.58 12.88 2.57
N PRO A 409 14.92 12.61 3.85
CA PRO A 409 13.91 12.37 4.88
C PRO A 409 12.95 13.55 5.00
N PHE A 410 11.66 13.26 5.13
CA PHE A 410 10.66 14.30 5.45
C PHE A 410 10.84 14.72 6.90
N GLY A 411 10.57 15.99 7.23
CA GLY A 411 10.65 16.42 8.62
C GLY A 411 9.62 17.46 9.05
N PHE A 412 9.33 17.43 10.34
CA PHE A 412 8.67 18.53 11.05
C PHE A 412 9.59 19.03 12.15
N GLU A 413 9.72 20.35 12.25
CA GLU A 413 10.33 21.01 13.41
C GLU A 413 9.32 21.99 13.98
N TYR A 414 8.97 21.82 15.25
CA TYR A 414 7.95 22.67 15.89
C TYR A 414 8.20 22.88 17.37
N SER A 415 7.62 23.95 17.88
CA SER A 415 7.62 24.32 19.29
C SER A 415 6.19 24.51 19.75
N PHE A 416 5.88 24.04 20.95
CA PHE A 416 4.56 24.18 21.53
C PHE A 416 4.61 24.50 23.02
N GLU A 417 3.47 24.95 23.53
CA GLU A 417 3.17 25.10 24.95
C GLU A 417 1.85 24.38 25.23
N SER A 418 1.80 23.60 26.32
CA SER A 418 0.61 22.88 26.77
C SER A 418 0.39 23.17 28.24
N GLN A 419 -0.71 23.88 28.54
CA GLN A 419 -1.10 24.21 29.91
C GLN A 419 -1.76 23.00 30.57
N ASN A 420 -1.57 22.89 31.89
CA ASN A 420 -2.12 21.80 32.70
C ASN A 420 -1.74 20.42 32.14
N TYR A 421 -0.55 20.29 31.54
CA TYR A 421 -0.04 19.03 31.02
C TYR A 421 0.19 18.05 32.17
N ALA A 422 1.03 18.45 33.14
CA ALA A 422 1.19 17.67 34.35
C ALA A 422 0.04 17.96 35.32
N LYS A 423 -0.42 16.91 36.01
CA LYS A 423 -1.59 16.99 36.90
C LYS A 423 -1.13 17.09 38.35
N PRO A 424 -1.48 18.17 39.08
CA PRO A 424 -1.20 18.25 40.50
C PRO A 424 -2.05 17.26 41.29
N ALA A 425 -1.45 16.59 42.26
CA ALA A 425 -2.10 15.65 43.18
C ALA A 425 -1.55 15.87 44.60
N GLY A 426 -2.10 16.84 45.33
CA GLY A 426 -1.57 17.26 46.62
C GLY A 426 -0.21 17.96 46.47
N ASN A 427 0.83 17.41 47.09
CA ASN A 427 2.23 17.86 46.96
C ASN A 427 2.99 17.16 45.82
N LEU A 428 2.29 16.34 45.02
CA LEU A 428 2.84 15.61 43.89
C LEU A 428 2.44 16.26 42.57
N LEU A 429 3.26 16.02 41.55
CA LEU A 429 3.01 16.41 40.16
C LEU A 429 3.16 15.18 39.28
N LEU A 430 2.06 14.77 38.64
CA LEU A 430 1.99 13.59 37.76
C LEU A 430 2.31 14.01 36.33
N VAL A 431 3.38 13.46 35.76
CA VAL A 431 3.91 13.83 34.44
C VAL A 431 3.91 12.61 33.53
N ARG A 432 3.16 12.64 32.44
CA ARG A 432 3.23 11.58 31.42
C ARG A 432 4.55 11.72 30.64
N PRO A 433 5.49 10.75 30.69
CA PRO A 433 6.78 10.87 30.02
C PRO A 433 6.67 10.73 28.50
N ARG A 434 5.70 9.94 28.02
CA ARG A 434 5.36 9.84 26.59
C ARG A 434 4.48 11.02 26.17
N VAL A 435 5.08 12.06 25.60
CA VAL A 435 4.40 13.34 25.39
C VAL A 435 3.48 13.36 24.16
N ILE A 436 3.92 12.78 23.04
CA ILE A 436 3.27 12.92 21.73
C ILE A 436 3.14 11.57 21.02
N GLY A 437 2.04 11.37 20.30
CA GLY A 437 1.74 10.20 19.47
C GLY A 437 0.74 9.23 20.12
N ASN A 438 0.28 8.23 19.37
CA ASN A 438 -0.54 7.11 19.86
C ASN A 438 -0.24 5.88 19.00
N LYS A 439 0.06 4.74 19.64
CA LYS A 439 0.27 3.42 19.00
C LYS A 439 -0.66 2.35 19.56
N GLY A 440 -1.44 2.66 20.60
CA GLY A 440 -2.51 1.80 21.06
C GLY A 440 -3.62 1.73 20.00
N ALA A 441 -4.14 0.53 19.75
CA ALA A 441 -5.22 0.31 18.80
C ALA A 441 -6.38 -0.44 19.46
N GLY A 442 -7.58 0.15 19.42
CA GLY A 442 -8.80 -0.41 20.04
C GLY A 442 -9.70 -1.18 19.07
N PHE A 443 -9.38 -1.25 17.77
CA PHE A 443 -10.26 -1.85 16.76
C PHE A 443 -10.46 -3.36 16.95
N LEU A 444 -9.61 -4.02 17.74
CA LEU A 444 -9.71 -5.44 18.09
C LEU A 444 -10.64 -5.72 19.29
N GLU A 445 -11.16 -4.69 19.96
CA GLU A 445 -12.07 -4.80 21.10
C GLU A 445 -13.53 -4.93 20.64
N THR A 446 -13.82 -6.01 19.89
CA THR A 446 -15.16 -6.31 19.39
C THR A 446 -15.74 -7.57 20.04
N LYS A 447 -17.07 -7.67 20.13
CA LYS A 447 -17.76 -8.83 20.72
C LYS A 447 -17.80 -10.06 19.80
N GLU A 448 -17.66 -9.85 18.50
CA GLU A 448 -17.79 -10.90 17.49
C GLU A 448 -16.43 -11.53 17.20
N PRO A 449 -16.34 -12.87 17.09
CA PRO A 449 -15.07 -13.52 16.79
C PRO A 449 -14.59 -13.14 15.39
N ARG A 450 -13.30 -12.84 15.29
CA ARG A 450 -12.62 -12.51 14.03
C ARG A 450 -12.47 -13.77 13.17
N ARG A 451 -12.68 -13.65 11.86
CA ARG A 451 -12.56 -14.76 10.90
C ARG A 451 -11.34 -14.68 10.01
N TYR A 452 -10.76 -13.50 9.85
CA TYR A 452 -9.64 -13.26 8.94
C TYR A 452 -8.40 -12.77 9.70
N PRO A 453 -7.18 -12.96 9.17
CA PRO A 453 -5.98 -12.40 9.78
C PRO A 453 -6.05 -10.86 9.86
N VAL A 454 -5.16 -10.28 10.65
CA VAL A 454 -4.91 -8.83 10.65
C VAL A 454 -3.74 -8.56 9.73
N GLU A 455 -3.94 -7.78 8.67
CA GLU A 455 -2.91 -7.38 7.72
C GLU A 455 -2.42 -5.96 8.02
N PHE A 456 -1.13 -5.82 8.24
CA PHE A 456 -0.46 -4.53 8.28
C PHE A 456 -0.06 -4.12 6.86
N GLU A 457 -0.24 -2.85 6.53
CA GLU A 457 0.14 -2.32 5.22
C GLU A 457 1.66 -2.37 5.01
N GLU A 458 2.44 -2.22 6.08
CA GLU A 458 3.88 -2.01 6.01
C GLU A 458 4.61 -2.48 7.29
N CYS A 459 5.83 -3.00 7.12
CA CYS A 459 6.78 -3.14 8.22
C CYS A 459 7.36 -1.76 8.53
N SER A 460 7.51 -1.43 9.80
CA SER A 460 7.92 -0.09 10.25
C SER A 460 8.67 -0.14 11.56
N ARG A 461 9.54 0.84 11.82
CA ARG A 461 10.20 1.02 13.11
C ARG A 461 10.15 2.48 13.53
N ASP A 462 9.37 2.75 14.56
CA ASP A 462 9.21 4.09 15.12
C ASP A 462 9.96 4.26 16.43
N THR A 463 10.56 5.43 16.62
CA THR A 463 11.28 5.78 17.84
C THR A 463 10.90 7.16 18.38
N ASP A 464 10.85 7.25 19.71
CA ASP A 464 10.73 8.52 20.42
C ASP A 464 11.85 8.66 21.46
N THR A 465 12.46 9.84 21.55
CA THR A 465 13.39 10.23 22.61
C THR A 465 12.99 11.59 23.16
N PHE A 466 12.43 11.63 24.36
CA PHE A 466 11.97 12.88 24.98
C PHE A 466 12.77 13.19 26.24
N GLU A 467 13.25 14.43 26.34
CA GLU A 467 13.93 14.96 27.51
C GLU A 467 13.04 16.04 28.15
N ILE A 468 12.64 15.83 29.40
CA ILE A 468 11.79 16.76 30.15
C ILE A 468 12.57 17.28 31.35
N THR A 469 12.89 18.57 31.34
CA THR A 469 13.53 19.25 32.47
C THR A 469 12.53 19.43 33.60
N ILE A 470 12.87 18.91 34.79
CA ILE A 470 12.09 18.98 36.02
C ILE A 470 12.11 20.41 36.57
N PRO A 471 10.98 20.95 37.07
CA PRO A 471 10.95 22.27 37.68
C PRO A 471 11.80 22.34 38.96
N VAL A 472 12.38 23.51 39.21
CA VAL A 472 13.15 23.76 40.45
C VAL A 472 12.27 23.49 41.68
N GLY A 473 12.84 22.81 42.68
CA GLY A 473 12.14 22.46 43.92
C GLY A 473 11.32 21.17 43.83
N TYR A 474 11.47 20.39 42.76
CA TYR A 474 10.90 19.05 42.64
C TYR A 474 12.00 18.00 42.45
N GLU A 475 11.74 16.80 42.96
CA GLU A 475 12.54 15.60 42.71
C GLU A 475 11.62 14.45 42.30
N VAL A 476 12.20 13.40 41.70
CA VAL A 476 11.46 12.22 41.27
C VAL A 476 11.17 11.35 42.49
N ASP A 477 9.90 11.00 42.68
CA ASP A 477 9.44 10.08 43.72
C ASP A 477 9.28 8.66 43.17
N ASP A 478 8.66 8.53 42.00
CA ASP A 478 8.40 7.25 41.34
C ASP A 478 8.53 7.34 39.82
N LEU A 479 8.99 6.24 39.22
CA LEU A 479 9.12 6.08 37.78
C LEU A 479 8.28 4.89 37.31
N PRO A 480 7.60 5.00 36.15
CA PRO A 480 6.94 3.85 35.59
C PRO A 480 7.96 2.76 35.24
N PRO A 481 7.60 1.48 35.40
CA PRO A 481 8.48 0.38 35.03
C PRO A 481 8.73 0.39 33.51
N PRO A 482 9.90 -0.08 33.04
CA PRO A 482 10.13 -0.26 31.62
C PRO A 482 9.17 -1.31 31.06
N VAL A 483 8.79 -1.14 29.80
CA VAL A 483 8.00 -2.12 29.06
C VAL A 483 8.89 -2.80 28.04
N ASP A 484 8.87 -4.12 28.06
CA ASP A 484 9.54 -5.00 27.09
C ASP A 484 8.49 -6.02 26.62
N ALA A 485 8.03 -5.83 25.38
CA ALA A 485 7.04 -6.67 24.74
C ALA A 485 7.57 -7.12 23.38
N GLU A 486 7.89 -8.40 23.29
CA GLU A 486 8.50 -9.02 22.11
C GLU A 486 7.59 -10.14 21.59
N TYR A 487 7.05 -9.93 20.39
CA TYR A 487 6.30 -10.92 19.62
C TYR A 487 6.98 -11.13 18.27
N SER A 488 6.63 -12.21 17.55
CA SER A 488 7.21 -12.44 16.23
C SER A 488 6.76 -11.35 15.23
N PHE A 489 5.49 -10.93 15.31
CA PHE A 489 4.91 -9.94 14.40
C PHE A 489 5.26 -8.49 14.74
N ALA A 490 5.56 -8.18 16.01
CA ALA A 490 5.84 -6.82 16.45
C ALA A 490 6.64 -6.77 17.77
N SER A 491 7.22 -5.62 18.07
CA SER A 491 7.79 -5.34 19.39
C SER A 491 7.55 -3.92 19.88
N TYR A 492 7.58 -3.78 21.20
CA TYR A 492 7.45 -2.50 21.88
C TYR A 492 8.37 -2.47 23.10
N HIS A 493 9.28 -1.50 23.10
CA HIS A 493 10.27 -1.31 24.14
C HIS A 493 10.18 0.14 24.61
N SER A 494 9.87 0.38 25.88
CA SER A 494 9.86 1.73 26.46
C SER A 494 10.63 1.77 27.77
N LYS A 495 11.25 2.92 28.05
CA LYS A 495 11.96 3.15 29.30
C LYS A 495 11.91 4.62 29.69
N THR A 496 11.73 4.86 30.98
CA THR A 496 11.89 6.19 31.59
C THR A 496 13.05 6.16 32.56
N GLU A 497 13.98 7.10 32.45
CA GLU A 497 15.14 7.24 33.32
C GLU A 497 15.32 8.69 33.74
N VAL A 498 16.08 8.92 34.81
CA VAL A 498 16.35 10.26 35.32
C VAL A 498 17.85 10.46 35.41
N LYS A 499 18.35 11.56 34.83
CA LYS A 499 19.75 11.98 34.93
C LYS A 499 19.80 13.43 35.40
N GLY A 500 20.24 13.63 36.64
CA GLY A 500 20.17 14.95 37.26
C GLY A 500 18.72 15.43 37.39
N ASN A 501 18.40 16.56 36.77
CA ASN A 501 17.07 17.16 36.75
C ASN A 501 16.30 16.92 35.43
N VAL A 502 16.66 15.89 34.66
CA VAL A 502 16.03 15.58 33.36
C VAL A 502 15.43 14.18 33.41
N ILE A 503 14.14 14.09 33.08
CA ILE A 503 13.45 12.82 32.77
C ILE A 503 13.72 12.50 31.30
N GLY A 504 14.36 11.38 31.03
CA GLY A 504 14.54 10.83 29.69
C GLY A 504 13.55 9.70 29.43
N TYR A 505 12.73 9.82 28.39
CA TYR A 505 11.87 8.77 27.88
C TYR A 505 12.40 8.27 26.55
N THR A 506 12.54 6.96 26.40
CA THR A 506 12.84 6.32 25.11
C THR A 506 11.79 5.27 24.78
N ARG A 507 11.43 5.20 23.50
CA ARG A 507 10.50 4.18 22.98
C ARG A 507 10.94 3.69 21.61
N THR A 508 10.80 2.39 21.38
CA THR A 508 10.87 1.75 20.07
C THR A 508 9.60 0.92 19.86
N PHE A 509 8.89 1.14 18.76
CA PHE A 509 7.77 0.31 18.31
C PHE A 509 8.09 -0.21 16.92
N GLU A 510 8.01 -1.52 16.71
CA GLU A 510 8.36 -2.14 15.44
C GLU A 510 7.29 -3.14 14.99
N VAL A 511 6.89 -3.03 13.73
CA VAL A 511 6.11 -4.05 13.01
C VAL A 511 7.08 -4.83 12.14
N LYS A 512 7.11 -6.15 12.33
CA LYS A 512 8.10 -7.07 11.73
C LYS A 512 7.50 -7.99 10.68
N GLU A 513 6.25 -8.37 10.86
CA GLU A 513 5.48 -9.21 9.94
C GLU A 513 4.30 -8.39 9.43
N LEU A 514 3.88 -8.66 8.18
CA LEU A 514 2.74 -7.99 7.55
C LEU A 514 1.38 -8.62 7.91
N SER A 515 1.37 -9.81 8.52
CA SER A 515 0.13 -10.54 8.81
C SER A 515 0.18 -11.17 10.19
N VAL A 516 -0.91 -11.04 10.94
CA VAL A 516 -1.14 -11.77 12.19
C VAL A 516 -2.28 -12.77 11.97
N PRO A 517 -2.01 -14.08 12.02
CA PRO A 517 -3.03 -15.10 11.81
C PRO A 517 -4.09 -15.07 12.93
N VAL A 518 -5.29 -15.54 12.61
CA VAL A 518 -6.49 -15.48 13.47
C VAL A 518 -6.23 -16.06 14.87
N ASP A 519 -5.49 -17.16 14.95
CA ASP A 519 -5.15 -17.85 16.19
C ASP A 519 -4.20 -17.06 17.11
N ARG A 520 -3.50 -16.05 16.58
CA ARG A 520 -2.63 -15.14 17.35
C ARG A 520 -3.22 -13.74 17.57
N VAL A 521 -4.46 -13.48 17.17
CA VAL A 521 -5.09 -12.16 17.35
C VAL A 521 -5.22 -11.78 18.83
N GLU A 522 -5.36 -12.74 19.74
CA GLU A 522 -5.34 -12.49 21.19
C GLU A 522 -3.99 -11.94 21.67
N GLU A 523 -2.88 -12.41 21.09
CA GLU A 523 -1.54 -11.89 21.38
C GLU A 523 -1.42 -10.45 20.91
N LEU A 524 -1.91 -10.14 19.71
CA LEU A 524 -1.94 -8.77 19.17
C LEU A 524 -2.82 -7.85 20.03
N ARG A 525 -3.98 -8.33 20.50
CA ARG A 525 -4.84 -7.55 21.42
C ARG A 525 -4.10 -7.27 22.74
N LYS A 526 -3.46 -8.28 23.32
CA LYS A 526 -2.63 -8.11 24.53
C LYS A 526 -1.49 -7.12 24.29
N PHE A 527 -0.83 -7.19 23.14
CA PHE A 527 0.22 -6.26 22.75
C PHE A 527 -0.27 -4.81 22.70
N TYR A 528 -1.40 -4.53 22.05
CA TYR A 528 -1.98 -3.19 22.05
C TYR A 528 -2.45 -2.72 23.43
N ARG A 529 -2.92 -3.61 24.30
CA ARG A 529 -3.23 -3.26 25.70
C ARG A 529 -1.99 -2.92 26.52
N ILE A 530 -0.87 -3.62 26.30
CA ILE A 530 0.42 -3.29 26.92
C ILE A 530 0.85 -1.90 26.48
N ILE A 531 0.81 -1.61 25.17
CA ILE A 531 1.11 -0.29 24.63
C ILE A 531 0.19 0.75 25.26
N ALA A 532 -1.13 0.57 25.19
CA ALA A 532 -2.09 1.50 25.78
C ALA A 532 -1.84 1.75 27.27
N GLY A 533 -1.44 0.73 28.05
CA GLY A 533 -1.02 0.91 29.44
C GLY A 533 0.22 1.81 29.57
N ASP A 534 1.29 1.54 28.82
CA ASP A 534 2.51 2.37 28.81
C ASP A 534 2.21 3.82 28.44
N GLU A 535 1.36 4.03 27.44
CA GLU A 535 1.05 5.38 26.95
C GLU A 535 0.29 6.24 27.98
N HIS A 536 -0.30 5.64 29.01
CA HIS A 536 -0.97 6.33 30.12
C HIS A 536 -0.13 6.42 31.39
N ASN A 537 1.06 5.81 31.44
CA ASN A 537 1.92 5.84 32.61
C ASN A 537 2.37 7.26 32.97
N THR A 538 2.66 7.47 34.26
CA THR A 538 3.09 8.77 34.79
C THR A 538 4.34 8.63 35.64
N VAL A 539 5.27 9.56 35.47
CA VAL A 539 6.30 9.87 36.47
C VAL A 539 5.66 10.67 37.59
N VAL A 540 6.00 10.34 38.83
CA VAL A 540 5.57 11.08 40.02
C VAL A 540 6.71 11.97 40.49
N LEU A 541 6.48 13.28 40.51
CA LEU A 541 7.38 14.25 41.11
C LEU A 541 6.85 14.68 42.46
N LYS A 542 7.72 14.87 43.45
CA LYS A 542 7.36 15.46 44.74
C LYS A 542 8.14 16.74 44.98
N ALA A 543 7.56 17.67 45.73
CA ALA A 543 8.29 18.83 46.21
C ALA A 543 9.50 18.38 47.04
N ALA A 544 10.69 18.83 46.68
CA ALA A 544 11.91 18.56 47.41
C ALA A 544 11.80 19.18 48.81
N VAL A 545 11.98 18.37 49.85
CA VAL A 545 12.01 18.87 51.23
C VAL A 545 13.32 19.65 51.40
N LYS A 546 13.22 20.93 51.76
CA LYS A 546 14.38 21.76 52.09
C LYS A 546 15.04 21.34 53.40
#